data_AF-A0A9X3PN39-F1
#
_entry.id   AF-A0A9X3PN39-F1
#
_cell.length_a   1.000
_cell.length_b   1.000
_cell.length_c   1.000
_cell.angle_alpha   90.00
_cell.angle_beta   90.00
_cell.angle_gamma   90.00
#
_symmetry.space_group_name_H-M   'P 1'
#
loop_
_entity.id
_entity.type
_entity.pdbx_description
1 polymer ?
#
loop_
_entity_poly.entity_id
_entity_poly.type
_entity_poly.pdbx_seq_one_letter_code
_entity_poly.pdbx_strand_id
1 'polypeptide(L)'
;MFPFFRLPSDSPLAAAVSEDWGLLPLRVPTGWTVVYNELSARRLPDGRVEANDSEDLYWARTTLRDREVNLDAGWYGGHGFRVVVLDPDWEHQRASHTTRDLGELVATLEAWMHVIAQRGELPRPEADFAP
;
A
#
# COMPACT_ATOMS: atom_id res chain seq x y z
N MET A 1 4.63 -9.64 14.85
CA MET A 1 3.37 -10.28 14.41
C MET A 1 3.56 -10.66 12.96
N PHE A 2 3.24 -11.89 12.57
CA PHE A 2 3.33 -12.33 11.17
C PHE A 2 2.11 -11.81 10.37
N PRO A 3 2.29 -11.37 9.12
CA PRO A 3 1.20 -10.80 8.31
C PRO A 3 0.32 -11.92 7.70
N PHE A 4 -0.47 -12.57 8.57
CA PHE A 4 -1.48 -13.54 8.15
C PHE A 4 -2.88 -12.92 8.21
N PHE A 5 -3.62 -13.00 7.11
CA PHE A 5 -4.93 -12.37 6.96
C PHE A 5 -6.00 -13.38 6.58
N ARG A 6 -7.26 -13.03 6.84
CA ARG A 6 -8.42 -13.67 6.22
C ARG A 6 -9.08 -12.63 5.33
N LEU A 7 -9.05 -12.86 4.02
CA LEU A 7 -9.75 -12.00 3.07
C LEU A 7 -11.22 -12.45 2.95
N PRO A 8 -12.18 -11.53 2.81
CA PRO A 8 -13.54 -11.86 2.45
C PRO A 8 -13.55 -12.65 1.13
N SER A 9 -14.28 -13.77 1.09
CA SER A 9 -14.29 -14.68 -0.07
C SER A 9 -14.83 -14.04 -1.35
N ASP A 10 -15.62 -12.98 -1.21
CA ASP A 10 -16.19 -12.17 -2.28
C ASP A 10 -15.31 -10.99 -2.69
N SER A 11 -14.18 -10.75 -2.01
CA SER A 11 -13.28 -9.66 -2.36
C SER A 11 -12.46 -9.98 -3.62
N PRO A 12 -12.26 -9.01 -4.54
CA PRO A 12 -11.39 -9.19 -5.70
C PRO A 12 -9.97 -9.59 -5.32
N LEU A 13 -9.48 -9.10 -4.18
CA LEU A 13 -8.16 -9.43 -3.67
C LEU A 13 -8.09 -10.92 -3.27
N ALA A 14 -9.13 -11.47 -2.64
CA ALA A 14 -9.19 -12.90 -2.36
C ALA A 14 -9.16 -13.73 -3.65
N ALA A 15 -9.82 -13.31 -4.72
CA ALA A 15 -9.79 -14.05 -5.99
C ALA A 15 -8.40 -14.02 -6.67
N ALA A 16 -7.59 -12.99 -6.41
CA ALA A 16 -6.29 -12.80 -7.05
C ALA A 16 -5.13 -13.57 -6.39
N VAL A 17 -5.29 -14.00 -5.14
CA VAL A 17 -4.22 -14.70 -4.39
C VAL A 17 -4.28 -16.22 -4.64
N SER A 18 -3.21 -16.77 -5.20
CA SER A 18 -2.99 -18.21 -5.42
C SER A 18 -2.19 -18.84 -4.27
N GLU A 19 -1.95 -20.15 -4.33
CA GLU A 19 -1.10 -20.88 -3.35
C GLU A 19 0.40 -20.58 -3.52
N ASP A 20 0.79 -20.09 -4.70
CA ASP A 20 2.14 -19.62 -4.99
C ASP A 20 2.29 -18.14 -4.63
N TRP A 21 3.52 -17.71 -4.35
CA TRP A 21 3.82 -16.29 -4.18
C TRP A 21 3.57 -15.54 -5.49
N GLY A 22 2.73 -14.50 -5.42
CA GLY A 22 2.40 -13.65 -6.56
C GLY A 22 2.17 -12.21 -6.14
N LEU A 23 2.37 -11.29 -7.08
CA LEU A 23 2.07 -9.87 -6.86
C LEU A 23 0.57 -9.67 -6.67
N LEU A 24 0.23 -8.82 -5.71
CA LEU A 24 -1.12 -8.35 -5.51
C LEU A 24 -1.50 -7.38 -6.62
N PRO A 25 -2.74 -7.44 -7.14
CA PRO A 25 -3.21 -6.49 -8.13
C PRO A 25 -3.30 -5.09 -7.51
N LEU A 26 -2.71 -4.10 -8.18
CA LEU A 26 -2.77 -2.70 -7.82
C LEU A 26 -3.12 -1.85 -9.05
N ARG A 27 -4.14 -0.99 -8.94
CA ARG A 27 -4.48 -0.01 -9.98
C ARG A 27 -3.60 1.22 -9.85
N VAL A 28 -2.67 1.37 -10.78
CA VAL A 28 -1.76 2.52 -10.85
C VAL A 28 -2.27 3.50 -11.92
N PRO A 29 -2.69 4.73 -11.55
CA PRO A 29 -3.10 5.76 -12.51
C PRO A 29 -1.96 6.19 -13.43
N THR A 30 -2.30 6.68 -14.63
CA THR A 30 -1.33 7.29 -15.55
C THR A 30 -0.55 8.42 -14.87
N GLY A 31 0.75 8.53 -15.19
CA GLY A 31 1.64 9.55 -14.62
C GLY A 31 2.47 9.05 -13.44
N TRP A 32 2.11 7.92 -12.83
CA TRP A 32 2.94 7.26 -11.83
C TRP A 32 4.03 6.40 -12.47
N THR A 33 5.22 6.45 -11.88
CA THR A 33 6.31 5.52 -12.13
C THR A 33 6.48 4.63 -10.91
N VAL A 34 6.21 3.32 -11.07
CA VAL A 34 6.49 2.32 -10.03
C VAL A 34 7.99 2.04 -10.07
N VAL A 35 8.70 2.39 -9.00
CA VAL A 35 10.14 2.20 -8.88
C VAL A 35 10.44 0.80 -8.31
N TYR A 36 9.62 0.37 -7.37
CA TYR A 36 9.76 -0.91 -6.69
C TYR A 36 8.39 -1.48 -6.31
N ASN A 37 8.20 -2.79 -6.46
CA ASN A 37 6.96 -3.47 -6.08
C ASN A 37 7.22 -4.92 -5.67
N GLU A 38 7.08 -5.17 -4.38
CA GLU A 38 7.08 -6.49 -3.75
C GLU A 38 5.81 -6.74 -2.92
N LEU A 39 4.73 -5.98 -3.19
CA LEU A 39 3.39 -6.26 -2.68
C LEU A 39 2.94 -7.62 -3.21
N SER A 40 3.28 -8.66 -2.46
CA SER A 40 3.06 -10.04 -2.84
C SER A 40 2.47 -10.81 -1.68
N ALA A 41 1.72 -11.85 -2.02
CA ALA A 41 1.10 -12.72 -1.05
C ALA A 41 0.93 -14.12 -1.64
N ARG A 42 0.63 -15.07 -0.76
CA ARG A 42 0.17 -16.41 -1.11
C ARG A 42 -0.94 -16.88 -0.17
N ARG A 43 -1.72 -17.85 -0.63
CA ARG A 43 -2.74 -18.55 0.14
C ARG A 43 -2.13 -19.77 0.80
N LEU A 44 -2.38 -19.91 2.10
CA LEU A 44 -2.00 -21.07 2.88
C LEU A 44 -3.06 -22.19 2.76
N PRO A 45 -2.71 -23.46 3.05
CA PRO A 45 -3.65 -24.58 3.01
C PRO A 45 -4.88 -24.42 3.92
N ASP A 46 -4.79 -23.62 4.97
CA ASP A 46 -5.90 -23.32 5.89
C ASP A 46 -6.79 -22.13 5.45
N GLY A 47 -6.53 -21.62 4.24
CA GLY A 47 -7.26 -20.52 3.61
C GLY A 47 -6.83 -19.13 4.05
N ARG A 48 -5.90 -18.99 5.02
CA ARG A 48 -5.30 -17.68 5.33
C ARG A 48 -4.40 -17.20 4.19
N VAL A 49 -4.19 -15.90 4.14
CA VAL A 49 -3.26 -15.25 3.22
C VAL A 49 -2.03 -14.80 3.99
N GLU A 50 -0.85 -15.21 3.54
CA GLU A 50 0.44 -14.71 4.00
C GLU A 50 0.90 -13.62 3.04
N ALA A 51 1.14 -12.41 3.53
CA ALA A 51 1.74 -11.33 2.73
C ALA A 51 3.24 -11.20 3.00
N ASN A 52 3.97 -10.57 2.08
CA ASN A 52 5.36 -10.19 2.30
C ASN A 52 5.46 -9.25 3.51
N ASP A 53 6.41 -9.53 4.41
CA ASP A 53 6.64 -8.82 5.67
C ASP A 53 7.83 -7.85 5.63
N SER A 54 8.35 -7.54 4.43
CA SER A 54 9.41 -6.54 4.22
C SER A 54 9.00 -5.14 4.67
N GLU A 55 9.96 -4.36 5.20
CA GLU A 55 9.79 -2.92 5.44
C GLU A 55 9.75 -2.11 4.12
N ASP A 56 10.24 -2.69 3.02
CA ASP A 56 10.20 -2.11 1.68
C ASP A 56 9.27 -2.98 0.82
N LEU A 57 7.99 -2.62 0.71
CA LEU A 57 7.01 -3.37 -0.11
C LEU A 57 6.69 -2.67 -1.41
N TYR A 58 6.64 -1.35 -1.42
CA TYR A 58 6.19 -0.61 -2.58
C TYR A 58 6.75 0.79 -2.60
N TRP A 59 7.29 1.22 -3.73
CA TRP A 59 7.68 2.60 -3.95
C TRP A 59 7.29 3.04 -5.35
N ALA A 60 6.56 4.14 -5.43
CA ALA A 60 6.24 4.81 -6.67
C ALA A 60 6.40 6.32 -6.54
N ARG A 61 6.60 6.98 -7.68
CA ARG A 61 6.75 8.43 -7.75
C ARG A 61 5.95 9.04 -8.88
N THR A 62 5.61 10.30 -8.72
CA THR A 62 4.91 11.11 -9.73
C THR A 62 5.36 12.57 -9.64
N THR A 63 4.97 13.38 -10.62
CA THR A 63 5.20 14.83 -10.61
C THR A 63 3.90 15.57 -10.35
N LEU A 64 3.89 16.45 -9.34
CA LEU A 64 2.74 17.27 -8.98
C LEU A 64 3.12 18.75 -8.96
N ARG A 65 2.72 19.54 -9.98
CA ARG A 65 3.07 20.98 -10.08
C ARG A 65 4.59 21.19 -9.98
N ASP A 66 5.34 20.48 -10.83
CA ASP A 66 6.80 20.54 -10.96
C ASP A 66 7.63 20.07 -9.74
N ARG A 67 7.00 19.42 -8.75
CA ARG A 67 7.72 18.73 -7.66
C ARG A 67 7.52 17.21 -7.73
N GLU A 68 8.54 16.46 -7.30
CA GLU A 68 8.42 15.01 -7.13
C GLU A 68 7.61 14.70 -5.87
N VAL A 69 6.65 13.79 -6.00
CA VAL A 69 5.89 13.23 -4.88
C VAL A 69 6.11 11.73 -4.90
N ASN A 70 6.46 11.18 -3.76
CA ASN A 70 6.72 9.76 -3.57
C ASN A 70 5.61 9.14 -2.73
N LEU A 71 5.20 7.92 -3.09
CA LEU A 71 4.32 7.06 -2.31
C LEU A 71 5.11 5.78 -1.98
N ASP A 72 5.21 5.50 -0.69
CA ASP A 72 5.99 4.38 -0.18
C ASP A 72 5.15 3.55 0.80
N ALA A 73 5.39 2.23 0.83
CA ALA A 73 4.73 1.34 1.77
C ALA A 73 5.60 0.17 2.21
N GLY A 74 5.39 -0.24 3.45
CA GLY A 74 6.16 -1.28 4.14
C GLY A 74 5.38 -1.95 5.26
N TRP A 75 5.83 -3.14 5.69
CA TRP A 75 5.32 -3.81 6.88
C TRP A 75 6.26 -3.59 8.07
N TYR A 76 5.71 -3.05 9.16
CA TYR A 76 6.44 -2.81 10.41
C TYR A 76 5.93 -3.75 11.49
N GLY A 77 6.79 -4.69 11.92
CA GLY A 77 6.44 -5.73 12.88
C GLY A 77 5.79 -5.18 14.15
N GLY A 78 4.54 -5.60 14.43
CA GLY A 78 3.77 -5.16 15.60
C GLY A 78 2.90 -3.93 15.36
N HIS A 79 3.18 -3.15 14.31
CA HIS A 79 2.40 -1.98 13.92
C HIS A 79 1.42 -2.32 12.79
N GLY A 80 1.91 -2.98 11.73
CA GLY A 80 1.13 -3.31 10.54
C GLY A 80 1.78 -2.74 9.29
N PHE A 81 1.01 -2.65 8.21
CA PHE A 81 1.41 -1.91 7.03
C PHE A 81 1.38 -0.43 7.30
N ARG A 82 2.37 0.29 6.77
CA ARG A 82 2.40 1.74 6.75
C ARG A 82 2.50 2.20 5.30
N VAL A 83 1.69 3.19 4.94
CA VAL A 83 1.75 3.90 3.66
C VAL A 83 2.11 5.35 3.95
N VAL A 84 3.05 5.93 3.22
CA VAL A 84 3.47 7.32 3.40
C VAL A 84 3.50 8.07 2.08
N VAL A 85 3.09 9.34 2.11
CA VAL A 85 3.32 10.30 1.03
C VAL A 85 4.44 11.25 1.46
N LEU A 86 5.46 11.34 0.61
CA LEU A 86 6.65 12.17 0.82
C LEU A 86 6.71 13.25 -0.25
N ASP A 87 6.98 14.49 0.13
CA ASP A 87 7.07 15.65 -0.78
C ASP A 87 7.95 16.75 -0.16
N PRO A 88 9.21 16.93 -0.65
CA PRO A 88 9.79 16.26 -1.83
C PRO A 88 10.54 14.95 -1.52
N ASP A 89 10.94 14.73 -0.28
CA ASP A 89 11.92 13.69 0.10
C ASP A 89 11.52 12.94 1.38
N TRP A 90 12.36 11.98 1.77
CA TRP A 90 12.18 11.10 2.93
C TRP A 90 12.01 11.83 4.27
N GLU A 91 12.50 13.07 4.39
CA GLU A 91 12.39 13.87 5.61
C GLU A 91 11.06 14.65 5.65
N HIS A 92 10.33 14.71 4.53
CA HIS A 92 9.14 15.53 4.39
C HIS A 92 7.88 14.69 4.16
N GLN A 93 7.48 13.95 5.20
CA GLN A 93 6.21 13.24 5.21
C GLN A 93 5.02 14.22 5.23
N ARG A 94 4.09 14.06 4.28
CA ARG A 94 2.87 14.87 4.18
C ARG A 94 1.62 14.14 4.66
N ALA A 95 1.58 12.83 4.50
CA ALA A 95 0.51 11.97 4.98
C ALA A 95 1.07 10.59 5.31
N SER A 96 0.45 9.93 6.28
CA SER A 96 0.71 8.53 6.58
C SER A 96 -0.57 7.82 6.98
N HIS A 97 -0.62 6.53 6.67
CA HIS A 97 -1.69 5.63 7.07
C HIS A 97 -1.09 4.35 7.62
N THR A 98 -1.62 3.84 8.73
CA THR A 98 -1.21 2.54 9.27
C THR A 98 -2.42 1.62 9.34
N THR A 99 -2.29 0.41 8.82
CA THR A 99 -3.35 -0.59 8.87
C THR A 99 -2.78 -1.99 9.11
N ARG A 100 -3.59 -2.85 9.73
CA ARG A 100 -3.32 -4.29 9.86
C ARG A 100 -4.19 -5.12 8.91
N ASP A 101 -4.88 -4.48 7.97
CA ASP A 101 -5.72 -5.13 6.97
C ASP A 101 -5.07 -5.03 5.57
N LEU A 102 -4.92 -6.18 4.92
CA LEU A 102 -4.29 -6.26 3.60
C LEU A 102 -5.15 -5.62 2.50
N GLY A 103 -6.48 -5.70 2.61
CA GLY A 103 -7.39 -5.07 1.67
C GLY A 103 -7.35 -3.55 1.80
N GLU A 104 -7.29 -3.04 3.02
CA GLU A 104 -7.15 -1.62 3.32
C GLU A 104 -5.82 -1.06 2.84
N LEU A 105 -4.70 -1.80 2.97
CA LEU A 105 -3.42 -1.41 2.35
C LEU A 105 -3.58 -1.12 0.86
N VAL A 106 -4.13 -2.08 0.11
CA VAL A 106 -4.32 -1.95 -1.34
C VAL A 106 -5.26 -0.79 -1.66
N ALA A 107 -6.38 -0.69 -0.94
CA ALA A 107 -7.35 0.39 -1.13
C ALA A 107 -6.74 1.78 -0.89
N THR A 108 -5.93 1.93 0.16
CA THR A 108 -5.26 3.19 0.50
C THR A 108 -4.24 3.59 -0.57
N LEU A 109 -3.42 2.64 -1.04
CA LEU A 109 -2.48 2.89 -2.14
C LEU A 109 -3.21 3.37 -3.41
N GLU A 110 -4.23 2.64 -3.85
CA GLU A 110 -5.02 3.01 -5.04
C GLU A 110 -5.69 4.38 -4.88
N ALA A 111 -6.33 4.62 -3.73
CA ALA A 111 -7.05 5.86 -3.45
C ALA A 111 -6.10 7.06 -3.44
N TRP A 112 -4.95 6.95 -2.78
CA TRP A 112 -4.00 8.06 -2.68
C TRP A 112 -3.33 8.36 -4.02
N MET A 113 -2.96 7.32 -4.77
CA MET A 113 -2.46 7.51 -6.14
C MET A 113 -3.46 8.24 -7.02
N HIS A 114 -4.73 7.85 -6.91
CA HIS A 114 -5.82 8.45 -7.66
C HIS A 114 -6.08 9.91 -7.27
N VAL A 115 -6.10 10.22 -5.97
CA VAL A 115 -6.26 11.61 -5.48
C VAL A 115 -5.13 12.49 -6.01
N ILE A 116 -3.88 12.05 -5.91
CA ILE A 116 -2.73 12.82 -6.40
C ILE A 116 -2.79 13.01 -7.91
N ALA A 117 -3.04 11.94 -8.68
CA ALA A 117 -3.02 12.00 -10.14
C ALA A 117 -4.21 12.78 -10.72
N GLN A 118 -5.43 12.59 -10.18
CA GLN A 118 -6.64 13.16 -10.77
C GLN A 118 -7.03 14.51 -10.20
N ARG A 119 -6.78 14.74 -8.90
CA ARG A 119 -7.16 16.00 -8.23
C ARG A 119 -5.98 16.96 -8.10
N GLY A 120 -4.75 16.48 -8.24
CA GLY A 120 -3.56 17.29 -8.00
C GLY A 120 -3.46 17.75 -6.54
N GLU A 121 -3.94 16.91 -5.63
CA GLU A 121 -4.00 17.16 -4.18
C GLU A 121 -3.20 16.08 -3.45
N LEU A 122 -2.60 16.44 -2.32
CA LEU A 122 -2.04 15.46 -1.40
C LEU A 122 -3.15 14.87 -0.52
N PRO A 123 -3.11 13.57 -0.20
CA PRO A 123 -4.05 12.99 0.76
C PRO A 123 -3.90 13.69 2.11
N ARG A 124 -5.02 13.77 2.84
CA ARG A 124 -4.99 14.30 4.21
C ARG A 124 -4.43 13.21 5.14
N PRO A 125 -3.63 13.58 6.15
CA PRO A 125 -3.34 12.64 7.22
C PRO A 125 -4.66 12.25 7.88
N GLU A 126 -4.93 10.95 8.02
CA GLU A 126 -5.96 10.53 8.96
C GLU A 126 -5.46 10.91 10.37
N ALA A 127 -6.36 11.52 11.16
CA ALA A 127 -6.09 11.81 12.56
C ALA A 127 -5.75 10.50 13.27
N ASP A 128 -4.66 10.50 14.03
CA ASP A 128 -4.19 9.38 14.84
C ASP A 128 -5.37 8.59 15.43
N PHE A 129 -5.59 7.37 14.96
CA PHE A 129 -6.33 6.39 15.76
C PHE A 129 -5.40 6.01 16.91
N ALA A 130 -5.52 6.77 18.01
CA ALA A 130 -5.04 6.34 19.31
C ALA A 130 -5.66 4.96 19.64
N PRO A 131 -4.90 4.07 20.31
CA PRO A 131 -5.23 2.65 20.47
C PRO A 131 -6.59 2.39 21.14
#